data_AF-A0A453S348-F1
#
_entry.id   AF-A0A453S348-F1
#
_cell.length_a   1.000
_cell.length_b   1.000
_cell.length_c   1.000
_cell.angle_alpha   90.00
_cell.angle_beta   90.00
_cell.angle_gamma   90.00
#
_symmetry.space_group_name_H-M   'P 1'
#
loop_
_entity.id
_entity.type
_entity.pdbx_description
1 polymer ?
#
loop_
_entity_poly.entity_id
_entity_poly.type
_entity_poly.pdbx_seq_one_letter_code
_entity_poly.pdbx_strand_id
1 'polypeptide(L)'
;MALKRKVEQAARSDYQIRSLPTKLKIDPNDPEDVKAAKRKKIHAFKSKARFEQLDFAQNKRQNAWQQFQTTKGKAKKVGFFSGRKKESIFKSPE
;
A
#
# COMPACT_ATOMS: atom_id res chain seq x y z
N MET A 1 -9.32 -3.64 -15.75
CA MET A 1 -9.62 -3.62 -14.28
C MET A 1 -8.55 -4.27 -13.39
N ALA A 2 -7.45 -4.83 -13.93
CA ALA A 2 -6.44 -5.53 -13.11
C ALA A 2 -5.56 -4.61 -12.24
N LEU A 3 -5.17 -3.44 -12.75
CA LEU A 3 -4.32 -2.48 -12.03
C LEU A 3 -4.96 -1.95 -10.75
N LYS A 4 -6.25 -1.58 -10.79
CA LYS A 4 -6.99 -1.12 -9.60
C LYS A 4 -7.05 -2.21 -8.52
N ARG A 5 -7.32 -3.46 -8.92
CA ARG A 5 -7.32 -4.61 -8.01
C ARG A 5 -5.97 -4.84 -7.34
N LYS A 6 -4.87 -4.70 -8.10
CA LYS A 6 -3.51 -4.87 -7.58
C LYS A 6 -3.14 -3.78 -6.55
N VAL A 7 -3.54 -2.54 -6.80
CA VAL A 7 -3.35 -1.43 -5.84
C VAL A 7 -4.20 -1.63 -4.59
N GLU A 8 -5.44 -2.09 -4.73
CA GLU A 8 -6.33 -2.37 -3.61
C GLU A 8 -5.83 -3.53 -2.74
N GLN A 9 -5.30 -4.59 -3.37
CA GLN A 9 -4.65 -5.70 -2.65
C GLN A 9 -3.39 -5.23 -1.90
N ALA A 10 -2.56 -4.40 -2.52
CA ALA A 10 -1.37 -3.83 -1.87
C ALA A 10 -1.72 -2.88 -0.72
N ALA A 11 -2.89 -2.21 -0.76
CA ALA A 11 -3.37 -1.36 0.32
C ALA A 11 -3.85 -2.17 1.55
N ARG A 12 -4.33 -3.40 1.33
CA ARG A 12 -4.81 -4.32 2.39
C ARG A 12 -3.67 -5.13 3.04
N SER A 13 -2.56 -5.35 2.34
CA SER A 13 -1.41 -6.06 2.91
C SER A 13 -0.58 -5.12 3.79
N ASP A 14 -0.37 -5.47 5.05
CA ASP A 14 0.56 -4.75 5.92
C ASP A 14 1.99 -5.25 5.75
N TYR A 15 2.96 -4.37 6.04
CA TYR A 15 4.38 -4.72 6.00
C TYR A 15 4.69 -5.82 7.02
N GLN A 16 5.12 -6.97 6.53
CA GLN A 16 5.49 -8.10 7.37
C GLN A 16 6.94 -7.96 7.85
N ILE A 17 7.13 -7.90 9.17
CA ILE A 17 8.46 -7.83 9.78
C ILE A 17 9.16 -9.16 9.54
N ARG A 18 10.21 -9.15 8.71
CA ARG A 18 11.05 -10.33 8.46
C ARG A 18 11.98 -10.56 9.65
N SER A 19 11.79 -11.66 10.37
CA SER A 19 12.70 -12.08 11.44
C SER A 19 14.07 -12.49 10.89
N LEU A 20 15.11 -12.40 11.73
CA LEU A 20 16.45 -12.85 11.33
C LEU A 20 16.44 -14.35 10.98
N PRO A 21 17.01 -14.74 9.82
CA PRO A 21 17.12 -16.16 9.45
C PRO A 21 17.92 -16.94 10.49
N THR A 22 17.48 -18.17 10.80
CA THR A 22 18.12 -19.06 11.78
C THR A 22 19.60 -19.31 11.47
N LYS A 23 19.97 -19.39 10.18
CA LYS A 23 21.36 -19.58 9.72
C LYS A 23 22.29 -18.40 10.04
N LEU A 24 21.74 -17.21 10.29
CA LEU A 24 22.52 -16.02 10.63
C LEU A 24 22.57 -15.74 12.13
N LYS A 25 21.98 -16.60 12.97
CA LYS A 25 22.12 -16.50 14.43
C LYS A 25 23.59 -16.72 14.81
N ILE A 26 24.08 -15.87 15.70
CA ILE A 26 25.44 -15.93 16.20
C ILE A 26 25.43 -16.81 17.44
N ASP A 27 26.28 -17.84 17.45
CA ASP A 27 26.44 -18.69 18.62
C ASP A 27 27.60 -18.15 19.48
N PRO A 28 27.47 -18.13 20.82
CA PRO A 28 28.52 -17.61 21.70
C PRO A 28 29.86 -18.37 21.58
N ASN A 29 29.81 -19.63 21.15
CA ASN A 29 30.94 -20.52 21.01
C ASN A 29 31.65 -20.43 19.63
N ASP A 30 31.13 -19.60 18.71
CA ASP A 30 31.74 -19.43 17.38
C ASP A 30 33.10 -18.68 17.48
N PRO A 31 34.05 -18.96 16.58
CA PRO A 31 35.26 -18.14 16.40
C PRO A 31 34.91 -16.68 16.09
N GLU A 32 35.72 -15.73 16.56
CA GLU A 32 35.43 -14.30 16.39
C GLU A 32 35.30 -13.87 14.92
N ASP A 33 36.04 -14.48 14.00
CA ASP A 33 35.92 -14.22 12.56
C ASP A 33 34.55 -14.62 12.01
N VAL A 34 34.00 -15.75 12.47
CA VAL A 34 32.66 -16.23 12.08
C VAL A 34 31.59 -15.32 12.68
N LYS A 35 31.77 -14.87 13.92
CA LYS A 35 30.88 -13.89 14.57
C LYS A 35 30.88 -12.57 13.81
N ALA A 36 32.05 -12.05 13.42
CA ALA A 36 32.17 -10.81 12.66
C ALA A 36 31.47 -10.91 11.29
N ALA A 37 31.68 -12.02 10.57
CA ALA A 37 31.01 -12.29 9.30
C ALA A 37 29.48 -12.37 9.45
N LYS A 38 28.99 -13.08 10.47
CA LYS A 38 27.55 -13.18 10.79
C LYS A 38 26.98 -11.81 11.18
N ARG A 39 27.66 -11.01 12.01
CA ARG A 39 27.26 -9.63 12.37
C ARG A 39 27.11 -8.74 11.13
N LYS A 40 28.08 -8.79 10.20
CA LYS A 40 28.01 -8.03 8.94
C LYS A 40 26.79 -8.40 8.10
N LYS A 41 26.49 -9.70 7.99
CA LYS A 41 25.31 -10.21 7.27
C LYS A 41 24.00 -9.82 7.95
N ILE A 42 23.94 -9.90 9.29
CA ILE A 42 22.79 -9.44 10.07
C ILE A 42 22.55 -7.94 9.84
N HIS A 43 23.61 -7.12 9.87
CA HIS A 43 23.49 -5.69 9.63
C HIS A 43 22.96 -5.40 8.22
N ALA A 44 23.52 -6.04 7.19
CA ALA A 44 23.04 -5.90 5.82
C ALA A 44 21.56 -6.30 5.68
N PHE A 45 21.15 -7.40 6.31
CA PHE A 45 19.76 -7.85 6.32
C PHE A 45 18.82 -6.83 6.98
N LYS A 46 19.18 -6.35 8.18
CA LYS A 46 18.40 -5.34 8.91
C LYS A 46 18.30 -4.03 8.12
N SER A 47 19.41 -3.59 7.52
CA SER A 47 19.44 -2.40 6.69
C SER A 47 18.49 -2.53 5.49
N LYS A 48 18.56 -3.66 4.77
CA LYS A 48 17.66 -3.94 3.64
C LYS A 48 16.19 -3.95 4.07
N ALA A 49 15.86 -4.63 5.17
CA ALA A 49 14.50 -4.66 5.71
C ALA A 49 14.00 -3.25 6.09
N ARG A 50 14.87 -2.40 6.64
CA ARG A 50 14.53 -1.01 6.95
C ARG A 50 14.20 -0.21 5.68
N PHE A 51 14.97 -0.37 4.60
CA PHE A 51 14.69 0.29 3.33
C PHE A 51 13.38 -0.21 2.71
N GLU A 52 13.15 -1.53 2.69
CA GLU A 52 11.89 -2.11 2.20
C GLU A 52 10.67 -1.56 2.96
N GLN A 53 10.79 -1.34 4.28
CA GLN A 53 9.73 -0.73 5.08
C GLN A 53 9.46 0.72 4.68
N LEU A 54 10.52 1.52 4.48
CA LEU A 54 10.40 2.92 4.05
C LEU A 54 9.77 3.02 2.66
N ASP A 55 10.22 2.19 1.71
CA ASP A 55 9.67 2.13 0.36
C ASP A 55 8.20 1.72 0.38
N PHE A 56 7.84 0.73 1.20
CA PHE A 56 6.45 0.32 1.36
C PHE A 56 5.58 1.47 1.90
N ALA A 57 6.05 2.18 2.92
CA ALA A 57 5.33 3.32 3.50
C ALA A 57 5.16 4.47 2.49
N GLN A 58 6.20 4.79 1.74
CA GLN A 58 6.16 5.80 0.68
C GLN A 58 5.19 5.40 -0.44
N ASN A 59 5.25 4.16 -0.90
CA ASN A 59 4.36 3.63 -1.93
C ASN A 59 2.90 3.60 -1.45
N LYS A 60 2.64 3.23 -0.19
CA LYS A 60 1.29 3.27 0.42
C LYS A 60 0.75 4.71 0.42
N ARG A 61 1.57 5.70 0.80
CA ARG A 61 1.20 7.11 0.77
C ARG A 61 0.90 7.61 -0.65
N GLN A 62 1.76 7.30 -1.61
CA GLN A 62 1.57 7.72 -3.01
C GLN A 62 0.32 7.10 -3.63
N ASN A 63 0.09 5.80 -3.42
CA ASN A 63 -1.12 5.12 -3.88
C ASN A 63 -2.37 5.71 -3.23
N ALA A 64 -2.36 5.95 -1.91
CA ALA A 64 -3.48 6.57 -1.20
C ALA A 64 -3.80 7.98 -1.75
N TRP A 65 -2.78 8.77 -2.06
CA TRP A 65 -2.95 10.10 -2.64
C TRP A 65 -3.59 10.04 -4.05
N GLN A 66 -3.14 9.13 -4.90
CA GLN A 66 -3.74 8.92 -6.22
C GLN A 66 -5.19 8.43 -6.12
N GLN A 67 -5.49 7.52 -5.18
CA GLN A 67 -6.86 7.07 -4.93
C GLN A 67 -7.75 8.21 -4.45
N PHE A 68 -7.24 9.08 -3.57
CA PHE A 68 -7.97 10.27 -3.11
C PHE A 68 -8.32 11.22 -4.27
N GLN A 69 -7.35 11.54 -5.13
CA GLN A 69 -7.58 12.40 -6.31
C GLN A 69 -8.59 11.79 -7.28
N THR A 70 -8.51 10.48 -7.52
CA THR A 70 -9.37 9.80 -8.51
C THR A 70 -10.77 9.45 -7.98
N THR A 71 -10.95 9.27 -6.67
CA THR A 71 -12.22 8.86 -6.06
C THR A 71 -13.14 10.05 -5.78
N LYS A 72 -12.62 11.17 -5.25
CA LYS A 72 -13.45 12.34 -4.92
C LYS A 72 -13.97 13.11 -6.15
N GLY A 73 -13.30 12.99 -7.30
CA GLY A 73 -13.68 13.70 -8.54
C GLY A 73 -14.51 12.88 -9.55
N LYS A 74 -14.58 11.54 -9.44
CA LYS A 74 -15.28 10.67 -10.42
C LYS A 74 -16.63 10.13 -9.98
N ALA A 75 -16.95 10.19 -8.69
CA ALA A 75 -18.34 9.99 -8.29
C ALA A 75 -19.11 11.18 -8.86
N LYS A 76 -19.83 10.97 -9.97
CA LYS A 76 -20.82 11.93 -10.44
C LYS A 76 -21.74 12.14 -9.24
N LYS A 77 -21.61 13.28 -8.55
CA LYS A 77 -22.59 13.72 -7.58
C LYS A 77 -23.85 13.81 -8.43
N VAL A 78 -24.72 12.80 -8.34
CA VAL A 78 -26.05 12.83 -8.90
C VAL A 78 -26.72 13.99 -8.18
N GLY A 79 -26.55 15.18 -8.76
CA GLY A 79 -27.15 16.38 -8.25
C GLY A 79 -28.65 16.18 -8.26
N PHE A 80 -29.34 16.96 -7.45
CA PHE A 80 -30.79 17.06 -7.34
C PHE A 80 -31.51 17.17 -8.72
N PHE A 81 -30.79 17.50 -9.80
CA PHE A 81 -31.27 17.58 -11.19
C PHE A 81 -30.98 16.36 -12.09
N SER A 82 -30.47 15.24 -11.56
CA SER A 82 -30.15 14.05 -12.37
C SER A 82 -31.34 13.12 -12.65
N GLY A 83 -32.51 13.39 -12.06
CA GLY A 83 -33.76 12.78 -12.49
C GLY A 83 -34.21 13.40 -13.82
N ARG A 84 -34.31 12.61 -14.88
CA ARG A 84 -34.98 13.04 -16.12
C ARG A 84 -36.38 13.56 -15.75
N LYS A 85 -36.70 14.82 -16.06
CA LYS A 85 -38.09 15.30 -16.01
C LYS A 85 -38.90 14.43 -16.96
N LYS A 86 -39.77 13.58 -16.40
CA LYS A 86 -40.61 12.65 -17.17
C LYS A 86 -41.65 13.37 -18.03
N GLU A 87 -41.90 14.64 -17.75
CA GLU A 87 -43.00 15.41 -18.34
C GLU A 87 -42.57 16.84 -18.65
N SER A 88 -43.18 17.43 -19.67
CA SER A 88 -42.98 18.83 -20.04
C SER A 88 -43.44 19.73 -18.91
N ILE A 89 -42.63 20.74 -18.56
CA ILE A 89 -43.00 21.78 -17.58
C ILE A 89 -44.20 22.64 -18.03
N PHE A 90 -44.63 22.51 -19.29
CA PHE A 90 -45.78 23.21 -19.86
C PHE A 90 -47.01 22.30 -20.08
N LYS A 91 -47.01 21.07 -19.53
CA LYS A 91 -48.18 20.20 -19.67
C LYS A 91 -49.35 20.76 -18.85
N SER A 92 -50.45 21.10 -19.52
CA SER A 92 -51.68 21.52 -18.87
C SER A 92 -52.44 20.29 -18.33
N PRO A 93 -53.08 20.40 -17.15
CA PRO A 93 -53.94 19.33 -16.63
C PRO A 93 -55.13 19.11 -17.57
N GLU A 94 -55.52 17.85 -17.74
CA GLU A 94 -56.87 17.50 -18.23
C GLU A 94 -57.89 17.72 -17.12
#